data_AF-A0A7Y9KG38-F1
#
_entry.id   AF-A0A7Y9KG38-F1
#
_cell.length_a   1.000
_cell.length_b   1.000
_cell.length_c   1.000
_cell.angle_alpha   90.00
_cell.angle_beta   90.00
_cell.angle_gamma   90.00
#
_symmetry.space_group_name_H-M   'P 1'
#
loop_
_entity.id
_entity.type
_entity.pdbx_description
1 polymer ?
#
loop_
_entity_poly.entity_id
_entity_poly.type
_entity_poly.pdbx_seq_one_letter_code
_entity_poly.pdbx_strand_id
1 'polypeptide(L)'
;MDERILERVARDGELQTLSPLELQLNEAPLTIDPTPRRRVKAWVRFGSTPIQVDALAARWTSNAVGIVFEVRRREMRCWVWSGAVTEME
;
A
#
# COMPACT_ATOMS: atom_id res chain seq x y z
N MET A 1 7.13 12.56 3.30
CA MET A 1 5.87 13.28 2.95
C MET A 1 5.37 14.06 4.17
N ASP A 2 4.66 15.16 4.00
CA ASP A 2 4.13 15.96 5.12
C ASP A 2 2.94 15.25 5.78
N GLU A 3 3.12 14.80 7.03
CA GLU A 3 2.16 13.98 7.78
C GLU A 3 0.76 14.63 7.88
N ARG A 4 0.72 15.97 7.92
CA ARG A 4 -0.53 16.74 7.99
C ARG A 4 -1.37 16.61 6.71
N ILE A 5 -0.74 16.47 5.55
CA ILE A 5 -1.44 16.30 4.27
C ILE A 5 -2.02 14.89 4.19
N LEU A 6 -1.22 13.88 4.52
CA LEU A 6 -1.64 12.48 4.51
C LEU A 6 -2.83 12.25 5.44
N GLU A 7 -2.79 12.81 6.63
CA GLU A 7 -3.90 12.74 7.57
C GLU A 7 -5.19 13.37 7.02
N ARG A 8 -5.10 14.59 6.48
CA ARG A 8 -6.27 15.27 5.95
C ARG A 8 -6.93 14.43 4.84
N VAL A 9 -6.10 13.93 3.94
CA VAL A 9 -6.54 13.07 2.84
C VAL A 9 -7.15 11.77 3.34
N ALA A 10 -6.59 11.14 4.38
CA ALA A 10 -7.13 9.94 5.00
C ALA A 10 -8.43 10.16 5.79
N ARG A 11 -8.70 11.39 6.24
CA ARG A 11 -9.97 11.76 6.85
C ARG A 11 -11.06 11.98 5.81
N ASP A 12 -10.69 12.56 4.68
CA ASP A 12 -11.62 13.00 3.64
C ASP A 12 -12.02 11.88 2.66
N GLY A 13 -11.37 10.70 2.73
CA GLY A 13 -11.72 9.55 1.91
C GLY A 13 -11.20 8.22 2.46
N GLU A 14 -11.88 7.12 2.11
CA GLU A 14 -11.45 5.78 2.49
C GLU A 14 -10.24 5.32 1.67
N LEU A 15 -9.34 4.58 2.32
CA LEU A 15 -8.19 3.98 1.66
C LEU A 15 -8.67 2.94 0.64
N GLN A 16 -8.32 3.15 -0.62
CA GLN A 16 -8.60 2.20 -1.68
C GLN A 16 -7.54 1.10 -1.71
N THR A 17 -7.98 -0.12 -2.01
CA THR A 17 -7.16 -1.31 -2.12
C THR A 17 -7.64 -2.15 -3.28
N LEU A 18 -6.73 -2.89 -3.92
CA LEU A 18 -7.12 -3.90 -4.89
C LEU A 18 -8.00 -4.98 -4.22
N SER A 19 -9.02 -5.39 -4.94
CA SER A 19 -9.95 -6.46 -4.57
C SER A 19 -9.31 -7.84 -4.76
N PRO A 20 -9.85 -8.90 -4.12
CA PRO A 20 -9.37 -10.26 -4.33
C PRO A 20 -9.42 -10.72 -5.79
N LEU A 21 -10.40 -10.23 -6.56
CA LEU A 21 -10.55 -10.54 -7.98
C LEU A 21 -9.42 -9.90 -8.82
N GLU A 22 -9.08 -8.64 -8.55
CA GLU A 22 -7.95 -7.96 -9.22
C GLU A 22 -6.61 -8.61 -8.86
N LEU A 23 -6.47 -9.10 -7.63
CA LEU A 23 -5.27 -9.77 -7.15
C LEU A 23 -5.13 -11.22 -7.64
N GLN A 24 -6.22 -11.83 -8.11
CA GLN A 24 -6.26 -13.22 -8.54
C GLN A 24 -5.68 -14.20 -7.52
N LEU A 25 -5.91 -13.97 -6.21
CA LEU A 25 -5.24 -14.73 -5.14
C LEU A 25 -5.54 -16.24 -5.14
N ASN A 26 -6.57 -16.68 -5.87
CA ASN A 26 -6.89 -18.09 -6.03
C ASN A 26 -6.00 -18.79 -7.08
N GLU A 27 -5.33 -18.02 -7.93
CA GLU A 27 -4.57 -18.51 -9.09
C GLU A 27 -3.10 -18.06 -9.03
N ALA A 28 -2.84 -16.86 -8.50
CA ALA A 28 -1.52 -16.28 -8.41
C ALA A 28 -0.79 -16.72 -7.14
N PRO A 29 0.50 -17.09 -7.22
CA PRO A 29 1.32 -17.33 -6.04
C PRO A 29 1.44 -16.07 -5.20
N LEU A 30 1.20 -16.20 -3.90
CA LEU A 30 1.31 -15.15 -2.91
C LEU A 30 2.55 -15.38 -2.05
N THR A 31 3.46 -14.41 -2.04
CA THR A 31 4.58 -14.38 -1.10
C THR A 31 4.23 -13.48 0.07
N ILE A 32 4.54 -13.91 1.30
CA ILE A 32 4.30 -13.17 2.53
C ILE A 32 5.62 -13.07 3.30
N ASP A 33 6.03 -11.85 3.63
CA ASP A 33 7.12 -11.59 4.58
C ASP A 33 6.52 -11.45 5.98
N PRO A 34 6.74 -12.43 6.89
CA PRO A 34 6.21 -12.36 8.24
C PRO A 34 6.85 -11.22 9.06
N THR A 35 7.99 -10.67 8.62
CA THR A 35 8.70 -9.57 9.28
C THR A 35 9.09 -8.52 8.24
N PRO A 36 8.13 -7.72 7.73
CA PRO A 36 8.35 -6.77 6.64
C PRO A 36 9.50 -5.81 6.97
N ARG A 37 10.59 -5.88 6.20
CA ARG A 37 11.74 -4.96 6.34
C ARG A 37 11.98 -4.10 5.11
N ARG A 38 11.44 -4.52 3.96
CA ARG A 38 11.67 -3.87 2.68
C ARG A 38 10.90 -2.55 2.61
N ARG A 39 11.64 -1.44 2.60
CA ARG A 39 11.10 -0.09 2.50
C ARG A 39 10.77 0.24 1.05
N VAL A 40 9.60 0.84 0.84
CA VAL A 40 9.12 1.24 -0.47
C VAL A 40 8.42 2.58 -0.40
N LYS A 41 8.43 3.31 -1.51
CA LYS A 41 7.46 4.35 -1.78
C LYS A 41 6.33 3.78 -2.59
N ALA A 42 5.10 4.10 -2.23
CA ALA A 42 3.93 3.59 -2.92
C ALA A 42 2.89 4.69 -3.16
N TRP A 43 2.32 4.72 -4.35
CA TRP A 43 1.14 5.51 -4.64
C TRP A 43 -0.10 4.81 -4.10
N VAL A 44 -0.82 5.46 -3.19
CA VAL A 44 -2.11 5.03 -2.65
C VAL A 44 -3.19 6.07 -2.98
N ARG A 45 -4.46 5.68 -2.83
CA ARG A 45 -5.58 6.59 -2.99
C ARG A 45 -6.47 6.58 -1.75
N PHE A 46 -6.85 7.76 -1.30
CA PHE A 46 -7.94 7.94 -0.35
C PHE A 46 -9.08 8.63 -1.08
N GLY A 47 -10.18 7.91 -1.30
CA GLY A 47 -11.22 8.34 -2.24
C GLY A 47 -10.64 8.69 -3.61
N SER A 48 -10.86 9.92 -4.08
CA SER A 48 -10.34 10.41 -5.36
C SER A 48 -8.90 10.92 -5.31
N THR A 49 -8.30 11.09 -4.13
CA THR A 49 -7.01 11.78 -3.96
C THR A 49 -5.83 10.79 -4.02
N PRO A 50 -4.94 10.89 -5.03
CA PRO A 50 -3.71 10.10 -5.07
C PRO A 50 -2.62 10.72 -4.20
N ILE A 51 -1.89 9.89 -3.46
CA ILE A 51 -0.84 10.34 -2.55
C ILE A 51 0.28 9.29 -2.46
N GLN A 52 1.54 9.71 -2.36
CA GLN A 52 2.68 8.79 -2.23
C GLN A 52 3.11 8.65 -0.77
N VAL A 53 3.15 7.42 -0.25
CA VAL A 53 3.53 7.13 1.13
C VAL A 53 4.83 6.35 1.21
N ASP A 54 5.57 6.55 2.29
CA ASP A 54 6.65 5.65 2.69
C ASP A 54 6.02 4.46 3.43
N ALA A 55 6.34 3.24 3.02
CA ALA A 55 5.69 2.02 3.49
C ALA A 55 6.67 0.84 3.56
N LEU A 56 6.20 -0.27 4.12
CA LEU A 56 6.87 -1.56 4.09
C LEU A 56 6.12 -2.51 3.15
N ALA A 57 6.85 -3.19 2.26
CA ALA A 57 6.29 -4.27 1.46
C ALA A 57 6.21 -5.54 2.32
N ALA A 58 4.99 -5.98 2.62
CA ALA A 58 4.74 -7.12 3.51
C ALA A 58 4.33 -8.40 2.76
N ARG A 59 3.79 -8.26 1.56
CA ARG A 59 3.37 -9.40 0.72
C ARG A 59 3.31 -8.98 -0.73
N TRP A 60 3.43 -9.91 -1.66
CA TRP A 60 3.38 -9.61 -3.08
C TRP A 60 2.96 -10.81 -3.92
N THR A 61 2.37 -10.51 -5.06
CA THR A 61 2.14 -11.41 -6.19
C THR A 61 3.09 -10.98 -7.33
N SER A 62 2.94 -11.56 -8.52
CA SER A 62 3.67 -11.11 -9.72
C SER A 62 3.30 -9.68 -10.16
N ASN A 63 2.09 -9.20 -9.83
CA ASN A 63 1.52 -7.95 -10.34
C ASN A 63 1.14 -6.94 -9.25
N ALA A 64 1.12 -7.32 -7.97
CA ALA A 64 0.67 -6.45 -6.89
C ALA A 64 1.54 -6.59 -5.64
N VAL A 65 1.55 -5.54 -4.82
CA VAL A 65 2.28 -5.48 -3.56
C VAL A 65 1.31 -5.04 -2.46
N GLY A 66 1.26 -5.81 -1.40
CA GLY A 66 0.58 -5.49 -0.16
C GLY A 66 1.53 -4.73 0.75
N ILE A 67 1.20 -3.48 1.00
CA ILE A 67 2.02 -2.56 1.79
C ILE A 67 1.40 -2.31 3.16
N VAL A 68 2.26 -1.92 4.09
CA VAL A 68 1.90 -1.49 5.45
C VAL A 68 2.55 -0.13 5.71
N PHE A 69 1.77 0.84 6.17
CA PHE A 69 2.24 2.17 6.50
C PHE A 69 1.43 2.75 7.65
N GLU A 70 1.90 3.82 8.27
CA GLU A 70 1.21 4.45 9.39
C GLU A 70 0.61 5.81 9.01
N VAL A 71 -0.61 6.06 9.48
CA VAL A 71 -1.25 7.38 9.45
C VAL A 71 -1.71 7.70 10.87
N ARG A 72 -1.13 8.73 11.49
CA ARG A 72 -1.42 9.09 12.90
C ARG A 72 -1.36 7.92 13.88
N ARG A 73 -0.28 7.13 13.80
CA ARG A 73 -0.07 5.91 14.63
C ARG A 73 -1.14 4.83 14.44
N ARG A 74 -1.94 4.92 13.37
CA ARG A 74 -2.80 3.83 12.92
C ARG A 74 -2.12 3.14 11.76
N GLU A 75 -1.89 1.86 11.93
CA GLU A 75 -1.40 1.03 10.84
C GLU A 75 -2.49 0.88 9.78
N MET A 76 -2.13 1.21 8.55
CA MET A 76 -2.95 1.09 7.36
C MET A 76 -2.36 -0.01 6.48
N ARG A 77 -3.23 -0.81 5.87
CA ARG A 77 -2.84 -1.88 4.96
C ARG A 77 -3.66 -1.78 3.69
N CYS A 78 -3.00 -1.85 2.54
CA CYS A 78 -3.68 -1.96 1.26
C CYS A 78 -2.81 -2.70 0.24
N TRP A 79 -3.46 -3.10 -0.85
CA TRP A 79 -2.81 -3.59 -2.04
C TRP A 79 -2.76 -2.51 -3.11
N VAL A 80 -1.62 -2.44 -3.79
CA VAL A 80 -1.40 -1.59 -4.95
C VAL A 80 -0.74 -2.40 -6.07
N TRP A 81 -0.91 -1.96 -7.31
CA TRP A 81 -0.21 -2.56 -8.45
C TRP A 81 1.31 -2.40 -8.27
N SER A 82 2.10 -3.38 -8.73
CA SER A 82 3.56 -3.35 -8.59
C SER A 82 4.19 -2.11 -9.23
N GLY A 83 3.64 -1.64 -10.35
CA GLY A 83 4.07 -0.39 -11.00
C GLY A 83 3.79 0.89 -10.21
N ALA A 84 2.98 0.83 -9.15
CA ALA A 84 2.73 1.94 -8.23
C ALA A 84 3.75 1.98 -7.07
N VAL A 85 4.69 1.03 -7.02
CA VAL A 85 5.66 0.86 -5.94
C VAL A 85 7.07 1.09 -6.48
N THR A 86 7.87 1.80 -5.70
CA THR A 86 9.30 2.02 -5.96
C THR A 86 10.07 1.59 -4.72
N GLU A 87 11.06 0.73 -4.90
CA GLU A 87 11.95 0.34 -3.81
C GLU A 87 12.77 1.53 -3.32
N MET A 88 13.00 1.59 -2.01
CA MET A 88 13.89 2.57 -1.40
C MET A 88 15.19 1.86 -1.04
N GLU A 89 16.32 2.42 -1.50
CA GLU A 89 17.67 1.99 -1.08
C GLU A 89 17.95 2.32 0.39
#